data_AF-A0A7V5Q9T6-F1
#
_entry.id   AF-A0A7V5Q9T6-F1
#
_cell.length_a   1.000
_cell.length_b   1.000
_cell.length_c   1.000
_cell.angle_alpha   90.00
_cell.angle_beta   90.00
_cell.angle_gamma   90.00
#
_symmetry.space_group_name_H-M   'P 1'
#
loop_
_entity.id
_entity.type
_entity.pdbx_description
1 polymer ?
#
loop_
_entity_poly.entity_id
_entity_poly.type
_entity_poly.pdbx_seq_one_letter_code
_entity_poly.pdbx_strand_id
1 'polypeptide(L)'
;MLPGTQNFPQNARKALDDAALQKALGNVKRGFIAKRARARAALPEFEALRDEARDIKIQTLANLDLYLECYEEQVKAAGGHVHWARDAGEAQQIIAKICKDAGA
;
A
#
# COMPACT_ATOMS: atom_id res chain seq x y z
N MET A 1 4.47 12.68 20.27
CA MET A 1 4.06 13.95 19.65
C MET A 1 3.75 13.66 18.19
N LEU A 2 2.47 13.62 17.81
CA LEU A 2 2.08 13.34 16.42
C LEU A 2 2.55 14.49 15.54
N PRO A 3 3.25 14.25 14.42
CA PRO A 3 3.69 15.31 13.51
C PRO A 3 2.48 15.89 12.80
N GLY A 4 1.81 16.84 13.45
CA GLY A 4 0.74 17.63 12.85
C GLY A 4 1.31 18.52 11.74
N THR A 5 0.54 18.67 10.67
CA THR A 5 0.86 19.52 9.50
C THR A 5 1.18 20.96 9.88
N GLN A 6 0.68 21.47 11.01
CA GLN A 6 1.02 22.79 11.55
C GLN A 6 2.53 23.04 11.75
N ASN A 7 3.32 22.00 12.05
CA ASN A 7 4.78 22.15 12.27
C ASN A 7 5.61 21.73 11.04
N PHE A 8 4.96 21.38 9.92
CA PHE A 8 5.64 20.87 8.74
C PHE A 8 6.72 21.81 8.20
N PRO A 9 6.53 23.14 8.08
CA PRO A 9 7.57 24.02 7.52
C PRO A 9 8.85 24.05 8.36
N GLN A 10 8.73 24.03 9.69
CA GLN A 10 9.89 24.01 10.59
C GLN A 10 10.56 22.64 10.60
N ASN A 11 9.77 21.55 10.61
CA ASN A 11 10.30 20.19 10.55
C ASN A 11 11.02 19.94 9.22
N ALA A 12 10.48 20.43 8.11
CA ALA A 12 11.10 20.33 6.79
C ALA A 12 12.44 21.08 6.75
N ARG A 13 12.53 22.30 7.30
CA ARG A 13 13.81 23.03 7.40
C ARG A 13 14.84 22.27 8.22
N LYS A 14 14.47 21.80 9.41
CA LYS A 14 15.37 20.99 10.25
C LYS A 14 15.84 19.72 9.54
N ALA A 15 14.93 19.04 8.85
CA ALA A 15 15.22 17.83 8.09
C ALA A 15 16.14 18.11 6.89
N LEU A 16 16.00 19.27 6.24
CA LEU A 16 16.89 19.66 5.13
C LEU A 16 18.33 19.84 5.58
N ASP A 17 18.60 20.22 6.84
CA ASP A 17 19.95 20.37 7.38
C ASP A 17 20.51 19.08 8.01
N ASP A 18 19.71 18.00 8.07
CA ASP A 18 20.14 16.72 8.63
C ASP A 18 21.05 15.95 7.65
N ALA A 19 22.34 15.92 7.95
CA ALA A 19 23.36 15.26 7.13
C ALA A 19 23.14 13.74 6.99
N ALA A 20 22.58 13.07 8.01
CA ALA A 20 22.28 11.64 7.94
C ALA A 20 21.10 11.39 6.99
N LEU A 21 20.06 12.22 7.07
CA LEU A 21 18.92 12.18 6.14
C LEU A 21 19.34 12.52 4.71
N GLN A 22 20.14 13.58 4.51
CA GLN A 22 20.69 13.93 3.20
C GLN A 22 21.46 12.76 2.58
N LYS A 23 22.33 12.10 3.36
CA LYS A 23 23.09 10.92 2.92
C LYS A 23 22.17 9.75 2.59
N ALA A 24 21.17 9.47 3.41
CA ALA A 24 20.19 8.41 3.17
C ALA A 24 19.41 8.65 1.87
N LEU A 25 18.86 9.85 1.66
CA LEU A 25 18.16 10.23 0.43
C LEU A 25 19.07 10.19 -0.80
N GLY A 26 20.34 10.61 -0.66
CA GLY A 26 21.36 10.50 -1.71
C GLY A 26 21.68 9.05 -2.09
N ASN A 27 21.58 8.12 -1.14
CA ASN A 27 21.77 6.69 -1.38
C ASN A 27 20.55 6.05 -2.09
N VAL A 28 19.33 6.55 -1.88
CA VAL A 28 18.14 6.06 -2.59
C VAL A 28 18.30 6.25 -4.10
N LYS A 29 18.69 7.46 -4.54
CA LYS A 29 18.86 7.75 -5.98
C LYS A 29 19.93 6.88 -6.62
N ARG A 30 21.06 6.68 -5.95
CA ARG A 30 22.19 5.89 -6.49
C ARG A 30 21.98 4.38 -6.38
N GLY A 31 21.39 3.93 -5.29
CA GLY A 31 21.22 2.51 -4.99
C GLY A 31 19.94 1.95 -5.58
N PHE A 32 18.79 2.41 -5.10
CA PHE A 32 17.50 1.78 -5.40
C PHE A 32 17.11 1.92 -6.87
N ILE A 33 17.22 3.13 -7.44
CA ILE A 33 16.84 3.38 -8.84
C ILE A 33 17.72 2.58 -9.79
N ALA A 34 19.05 2.61 -9.59
CA ALA A 34 19.99 1.87 -10.43
C ALA A 34 19.82 0.36 -10.31
N LYS A 35 19.63 -0.18 -9.09
CA LYS A 35 19.36 -1.61 -8.88
C LYS A 35 18.07 -2.05 -9.56
N ARG A 36 16.99 -1.28 -9.43
CA ARG A 36 15.72 -1.56 -10.11
C ARG A 36 15.89 -1.50 -11.64
N ALA A 37 16.63 -0.53 -12.18
CA ALA A 37 16.89 -0.46 -13.60
C ALA A 37 17.67 -1.68 -14.12
N ARG A 38 18.71 -2.13 -13.39
CA ARG A 38 19.46 -3.34 -13.71
C ARG A 38 18.60 -4.60 -13.64
N ALA A 39 17.76 -4.74 -12.62
CA ALA A 39 16.85 -5.87 -12.49
C ALA A 39 15.87 -5.96 -13.66
N ARG A 40 15.31 -4.82 -14.11
CA ARG A 40 14.48 -4.77 -15.32
C ARG A 40 15.25 -5.14 -16.57
N ALA A 41 16.45 -4.60 -16.75
CA ALA A 41 17.28 -4.88 -17.92
C ALA A 41 17.74 -6.35 -17.99
N ALA A 42 17.86 -7.01 -16.83
CA ALA A 42 18.20 -8.43 -16.74
C ALA A 42 17.02 -9.37 -17.03
N LEU A 43 15.81 -8.85 -17.22
CA LEU A 43 14.60 -9.61 -17.54
C LEU A 43 14.02 -9.10 -18.87
N PRO A 44 14.43 -9.68 -20.02
CA PRO A 44 14.04 -9.20 -21.36
C PRO A 44 12.53 -9.03 -21.57
N GLU A 45 11.73 -9.90 -20.95
CA GLU A 45 10.27 -9.92 -21.01
C GLU A 45 9.58 -8.96 -20.03
N PHE A 46 10.34 -8.15 -19.27
CA PHE A 46 9.79 -7.33 -18.18
C PHE A 46 8.63 -6.43 -18.61
N GLU A 47 8.71 -5.76 -19.76
CA GLU A 47 7.61 -4.89 -20.21
C GLU A 47 6.37 -5.70 -20.64
N ALA A 48 6.56 -6.89 -21.24
CA ALA A 48 5.44 -7.79 -21.57
C ALA A 48 4.72 -8.28 -20.30
N LEU A 49 5.47 -8.69 -19.27
CA LEU A 49 4.89 -9.09 -17.98
C LEU A 49 4.15 -7.93 -17.28
N ARG A 50 4.59 -6.70 -17.49
CA ARG A 50 3.89 -5.52 -16.95
C ARG A 50 2.56 -5.28 -17.64
N ASP A 51 2.52 -5.45 -18.96
CA ASP A 51 1.29 -5.34 -19.72
C ASP A 51 0.32 -6.47 -19.37
N GLU A 52 0.81 -7.69 -19.23
CA GLU A 52 0.01 -8.83 -18.76
C GLU A 52 -0.55 -8.58 -17.36
N ALA A 53 0.27 -8.13 -16.42
CA ALA A 53 -0.17 -7.81 -15.06
C ALA A 53 -1.22 -6.68 -15.04
N ARG A 54 -1.08 -5.67 -15.91
CA ARG A 54 -2.08 -4.61 -16.09
C ARG A 54 -3.39 -5.20 -16.60
N ASP A 55 -3.33 -6.06 -17.62
CA ASP A 55 -4.52 -6.64 -18.24
C ASP A 55 -5.25 -7.59 -17.27
N ILE A 56 -4.51 -8.38 -16.48
CA ILE A 56 -5.06 -9.16 -15.36
C ILE A 56 -5.78 -8.24 -14.39
N LYS A 57 -5.16 -7.13 -13.95
CA LYS A 57 -5.81 -6.20 -13.01
C LYS A 57 -7.11 -5.64 -13.58
N ILE A 58 -7.14 -5.29 -14.87
CA ILE A 58 -8.35 -4.80 -15.54
C ILE A 58 -9.44 -5.87 -15.51
N GLN A 59 -9.11 -7.11 -15.89
CA GLN A 59 -10.06 -8.23 -15.86
C GLN A 59 -10.54 -8.52 -14.44
N THR A 60 -9.67 -8.50 -13.44
CA THR A 60 -10.05 -8.66 -12.03
C THR A 60 -11.01 -7.58 -11.57
N LEU A 61 -10.77 -6.31 -11.93
CA LEU A 61 -11.68 -5.21 -11.58
C LEU A 61 -13.03 -5.31 -12.30
N ALA A 62 -13.05 -5.83 -13.53
CA ALA A 62 -14.30 -6.06 -14.27
C ALA A 62 -15.17 -7.18 -13.67
N ASN A 63 -14.56 -8.11 -12.94
CA ASN A 63 -15.22 -9.25 -12.27
C ASN A 63 -15.06 -9.16 -10.74
N LEU A 64 -15.02 -7.93 -10.22
CA LEU A 64 -14.61 -7.68 -8.84
C LEU A 64 -15.56 -8.33 -7.83
N ASP A 65 -16.86 -8.35 -8.12
CA ASP A 65 -17.90 -9.03 -7.34
C ASP A 65 -17.58 -10.51 -7.10
N LEU A 66 -17.25 -11.25 -8.16
CA LEU A 66 -16.91 -12.67 -8.07
C LEU A 66 -15.64 -12.91 -7.25
N TYR A 67 -14.60 -12.10 -7.48
CA TYR A 67 -13.33 -12.25 -6.79
C TYR A 67 -13.41 -11.85 -5.31
N LEU A 68 -14.30 -10.91 -4.98
CA LEU A 68 -14.58 -10.48 -3.62
C LEU A 68 -15.25 -11.59 -2.79
N GLU A 69 -16.21 -12.32 -3.37
CA GLU A 69 -16.82 -13.49 -2.73
C GLU A 69 -15.81 -14.63 -2.56
N CYS A 70 -15.05 -14.96 -3.60
CA CYS A 70 -13.99 -15.97 -3.52
C CYS A 70 -12.94 -15.61 -2.45
N TYR A 71 -12.55 -14.34 -2.36
CA TYR A 71 -11.65 -13.87 -1.31
C TYR A 71 -12.23 -14.09 0.08
N GLU A 72 -13.51 -13.77 0.29
CA GLU A 72 -14.18 -14.01 1.57
C GLU A 72 -14.20 -15.48 1.95
N GLU A 73 -14.53 -16.38 1.02
CA GLU A 73 -14.52 -17.83 1.26
C GLU A 73 -13.15 -18.30 1.76
N GLN A 74 -12.07 -17.86 1.12
CA GLN A 74 -10.71 -18.23 1.48
C GLN A 74 -10.27 -17.63 2.82
N VAL A 75 -10.68 -16.39 3.12
CA VAL A 75 -10.45 -15.77 4.44
C VAL A 75 -11.16 -16.56 5.53
N LYS A 76 -12.44 -16.93 5.32
CA LYS A 76 -13.21 -17.76 6.25
C LYS A 76 -12.56 -19.12 6.47
N ALA A 77 -12.10 -19.76 5.39
CA ALA A 77 -11.38 -21.05 5.46
C ALA A 77 -10.08 -20.95 6.26
N ALA A 78 -9.38 -19.82 6.20
CA ALA A 78 -8.18 -19.53 6.99
C ALA A 78 -8.47 -19.11 8.45
N GLY A 79 -9.74 -19.09 8.88
CA GLY A 79 -10.15 -18.69 10.22
C GLY A 79 -10.29 -17.17 10.42
N GLY A 80 -10.23 -16.39 9.34
CA GLY A 80 -10.50 -14.97 9.34
C GLY A 80 -11.99 -14.64 9.17
N HIS A 81 -12.31 -13.34 9.24
CA HIS A 81 -13.65 -12.82 9.00
C HIS A 81 -13.57 -11.59 8.09
N VAL A 82 -14.42 -11.54 7.06
CA VAL A 82 -14.56 -10.37 6.20
C VAL A 82 -15.80 -9.59 6.62
N HIS A 83 -15.63 -8.30 6.81
CA HIS A 83 -16.73 -7.37 7.05
C HIS A 83 -17.03 -6.58 5.78
N TRP A 84 -18.25 -6.69 5.27
CA TRP A 84 -18.72 -5.90 4.13
C TRP A 84 -19.27 -4.55 4.60
N ALA A 85 -18.90 -3.48 3.89
CA ALA A 85 -19.44 -2.15 4.09
C ALA A 85 -19.80 -1.55 2.73
N ARG A 86 -21.03 -1.04 2.61
CA ARG A 86 -21.55 -0.41 1.39
C ARG A 86 -20.98 0.98 1.19
N ASP A 87 -20.65 1.66 2.28
CA ASP A 87 -20.12 3.02 2.28
C ASP A 87 -19.14 3.26 3.44
N ALA A 88 -18.58 4.46 3.47
CA ALA A 88 -17.62 4.87 4.50
C ALA A 88 -18.23 4.92 5.90
N GLY A 89 -19.52 5.22 6.04
CA GLY A 89 -20.19 5.30 7.35
C GLY A 89 -20.36 3.93 7.97
N GLU A 90 -20.80 2.94 7.18
CA GLU A 90 -20.89 1.54 7.60
C GLU A 90 -19.50 0.98 7.95
N ALA A 91 -18.48 1.29 7.15
CA ALA A 91 -17.11 0.89 7.43
C ALA A 91 -16.62 1.45 8.78
N GLN A 92 -16.86 2.74 9.05
CA GLN A 92 -16.49 3.37 10.31
C GLN A 92 -17.18 2.73 11.51
N GLN A 93 -18.48 2.40 11.39
CA GLN A 93 -19.24 1.74 12.44
C GLN A 93 -18.68 0.35 12.75
N ILE A 94 -18.38 -0.44 11.71
CA ILE A 94 -17.80 -1.77 11.86
C ILE A 94 -16.43 -1.69 12.54
N ILE A 95 -15.55 -0.81 12.07
CA ILE A 95 -14.21 -0.60 12.65
C ILE A 95 -14.33 -0.21 14.13
N ALA A 96 -15.18 0.78 14.45
CA ALA A 96 -15.37 1.24 15.83
C ALA A 96 -15.88 0.10 16.74
N LYS A 97 -16.79 -0.74 16.23
CA LYS A 97 -17.28 -1.91 16.95
C LYS A 97 -16.14 -2.89 17.23
N ILE A 98 -15.32 -3.22 16.23
CA ILE A 98 -14.18 -4.14 16.39
C ILE A 98 -13.21 -3.62 17.45
N CYS A 99 -12.85 -2.33 17.40
CA CYS A 99 -11.98 -1.70 18.39
C CYS A 99 -12.55 -1.79 19.81
N LYS A 100 -13.85 -1.51 19.97
CA LYS A 100 -14.54 -1.60 21.26
C LYS A 100 -14.57 -3.03 21.79
N ASP A 101 -14.87 -4.01 20.93
CA ASP A 101 -14.91 -5.42 21.29
C ASP A 101 -13.50 -5.93 21.69
N ALA A 102 -12.45 -5.35 21.12
CA ALA A 102 -11.05 -5.64 21.46
C ALA A 102 -10.53 -4.84 22.67
N GLY A 103 -11.30 -3.91 23.23
CA GLY A 103 -10.90 -3.09 24.38
C GLY A 103 -9.85 -2.01 24.08
N ALA A 104 -9.78 -1.54 22.83
CA ALA A 104 -8.86 -0.48 22.40
C ALA A 104 -9.28 0.94 22.86
#